data_AF-A0A1L9VSV8-F1
#
_entry.id   AF-A0A1L9VSV8-F1
#
_cell.length_a   1.000
_cell.length_b   1.000
_cell.length_c   1.000
_cell.angle_alpha   90.00
_cell.angle_beta   90.00
_cell.angle_gamma   90.00
#
_symmetry.space_group_name_H-M   'P 1'
#
loop_
_entity.id
_entity.type
_entity.pdbx_description
1 polymer ?
#
loop_
_entity_poly.entity_id
_entity_poly.type
_entity_poly.pdbx_seq_one_letter_code
_entity_poly.pdbx_strand_id
1 'polypeptide(L)'
;MAIFNMPRTPGAKELDPTVRARICELHDIGWGDKRIYKRYPSISISTIRNTIKLESSRSDQRSLTRSGGPKKLSSLQENGLLKKTEENEHIKMHEPQDAVDNSVSKSTILTADGWYTKY
;
A
#
# COMPACT_ATOMS: atom_id res chain seq x y z
N MET A 1 20.19 34.17 -13.51
CA MET A 1 19.10 33.18 -13.33
C MET A 1 19.57 32.18 -12.27
N ALA A 2 19.17 32.34 -11.01
CA ALA A 2 19.61 31.45 -9.93
C ALA A 2 18.68 30.23 -9.87
N ILE A 3 19.24 29.02 -10.02
CA ILE A 3 18.52 27.75 -9.83
C ILE A 3 18.47 27.50 -8.32
N PHE A 4 17.32 27.70 -7.70
CA PHE A 4 17.10 27.32 -6.30
C PHE A 4 17.16 25.79 -6.20
N ASN A 5 18.29 25.26 -5.70
CA ASN A 5 18.41 23.88 -5.26
C ASN A 5 17.55 23.70 -4.00
N MET A 6 16.30 23.27 -4.16
CA MET A 6 15.44 22.87 -3.04
C MET A 6 15.94 21.51 -2.52
N PRO A 7 16.25 21.37 -1.22
CA PRO A 7 16.64 20.07 -0.66
C PRO A 7 15.52 19.05 -0.88
N ARG A 8 15.88 17.85 -1.40
CA ARG A 8 14.96 16.71 -1.50
C ARG A 8 14.52 16.35 -0.09
N THR A 9 13.27 16.67 0.25
CA THR A 9 12.68 16.36 1.56
C THR A 9 12.50 14.85 1.69
N PRO A 10 12.85 14.24 2.84
CA PRO A 10 12.48 12.86 3.15
C PRO A 10 10.96 12.72 3.07
N GLY A 11 10.47 11.68 2.39
CA GLY A 11 9.06 11.35 2.11
C GLY A 11 8.03 12.36 2.63
N ALA A 12 7.62 13.31 1.79
CA ALA A 12 6.59 14.28 2.15
C ALA A 12 5.34 13.54 2.64
N LYS A 13 4.84 13.95 3.82
CA LYS A 13 3.57 13.45 4.37
C LYS A 13 2.47 13.58 3.31
N GLU A 14 1.62 12.58 3.22
CA GLU A 14 0.49 12.60 2.30
C GLU A 14 -0.37 13.86 2.55
N LEU A 15 -0.88 14.45 1.48
CA LEU A 15 -1.77 15.59 1.58
C LEU A 15 -3.05 15.19 2.31
N ASP A 16 -3.53 16.06 3.21
CA ASP A 16 -4.77 15.81 3.95
C ASP A 16 -5.95 15.55 2.98
N PRO A 17 -6.82 14.54 3.25
CA PRO A 17 -7.96 14.22 2.40
C PRO A 17 -8.88 15.41 2.13
N THR A 18 -9.10 16.27 3.12
CA THR A 18 -9.95 17.47 2.99
C THR A 18 -9.34 18.46 2.00
N VAL A 19 -8.02 18.61 2.02
CA VAL A 19 -7.30 19.49 1.10
C VAL A 19 -7.29 18.92 -0.32
N ARG A 20 -7.22 17.59 -0.47
CA ARG A 20 -7.35 16.92 -1.77
C ARG A 20 -8.73 17.12 -2.38
N ALA A 21 -9.79 16.89 -1.61
CA ALA A 21 -11.16 17.16 -2.04
C ALA A 21 -11.30 18.61 -2.51
N ARG A 22 -10.79 19.56 -1.72
CA ARG A 22 -10.87 20.98 -2.06
C ARG A 22 -10.11 21.36 -3.33
N ILE A 23 -8.96 20.74 -3.60
CA ILE A 23 -8.22 20.93 -4.85
C ILE A 23 -9.05 20.44 -6.04
N CYS A 24 -9.69 19.27 -5.92
CA CYS A 24 -10.51 18.70 -6.99
C CYS A 24 -11.76 19.56 -7.24
N GLU A 25 -12.46 19.99 -6.19
CA GLU A 25 -13.59 20.92 -6.31
C GLU A 25 -13.21 22.21 -7.06
N LEU A 26 -12.06 22.81 -6.74
CA LEU A 26 -11.60 24.04 -7.41
C LEU A 26 -11.29 23.78 -8.89
N HIS A 27 -10.68 22.63 -9.19
CA HIS A 27 -10.41 22.23 -10.56
C HIS A 27 -11.71 22.01 -11.35
N ASP A 28 -12.72 21.38 -10.75
CA ASP A 28 -14.02 21.12 -11.38
C ASP A 28 -14.79 22.42 -11.67
N ILE A 29 -14.61 23.46 -10.85
CA ILE A 29 -15.14 24.82 -11.10
C ILE A 29 -14.28 25.59 -12.15
N GLY A 30 -13.27 24.95 -12.73
CA GLY A 30 -12.46 25.49 -13.83
C GLY A 30 -11.24 26.30 -13.39
N TRP A 31 -10.78 26.16 -12.13
CA TRP A 31 -9.55 26.83 -11.71
C TRP A 31 -8.32 26.10 -12.28
N GLY A 32 -7.46 26.83 -13.00
CA GLY A 32 -6.18 26.28 -13.44
C GLY A 32 -5.16 26.11 -12.30
N ASP A 33 -4.21 25.17 -12.47
CA ASP A 33 -3.21 24.79 -11.45
C ASP A 33 -2.49 25.97 -10.79
N LYS A 34 -2.09 26.97 -11.60
CA LYS A 34 -1.37 28.16 -11.11
C LYS A 34 -2.24 28.99 -10.17
N ARG A 35 -3.56 29.03 -10.41
CA ARG A 35 -4.52 29.74 -9.57
C ARG A 35 -4.75 28.99 -8.26
N ILE A 36 -4.82 27.66 -8.31
CA ILE A 36 -4.90 26.81 -7.11
C ILE A 36 -3.63 26.94 -6.27
N TYR A 37 -2.45 26.94 -6.91
CA TYR A 37 -1.16 27.16 -6.24
C TYR A 37 -1.08 28.50 -5.50
N LYS A 38 -1.60 29.58 -6.09
CA LYS A 38 -1.68 30.88 -5.40
C LYS A 38 -2.52 30.83 -4.12
N ARG A 39 -3.55 29.98 -4.07
CA ARG A 39 -4.37 29.76 -2.88
C ARG A 39 -3.70 28.83 -1.86
N TYR A 40 -2.96 27.83 -2.34
CA TYR A 40 -2.25 26.86 -1.53
C TYR A 40 -0.74 26.84 -1.85
N PRO A 41 0.00 27.91 -1.49
CA PRO A 41 1.41 28.06 -1.90
C PRO A 41 2.35 27.03 -1.24
N SER A 42 1.92 26.41 -0.14
CA SER A 42 2.64 25.32 0.54
C SER A 42 2.59 23.99 -0.22
N ILE A 43 1.66 23.83 -1.16
CA ILE A 43 1.50 22.62 -1.97
C ILE A 43 2.17 22.87 -3.32
N SER A 44 3.09 22.02 -3.74
CA SER A 44 3.73 22.20 -5.04
C SER A 44 2.73 22.05 -6.20
N ILE A 45 2.97 22.73 -7.31
CA ILE A 45 2.17 22.60 -8.53
C ILE A 45 2.14 21.14 -9.02
N SER A 46 3.24 20.41 -8.88
CA SER A 46 3.30 18.97 -9.23
C SER A 46 2.34 18.14 -8.38
N THR A 47 2.28 18.41 -7.07
CA THR A 47 1.33 17.74 -6.17
C THR A 47 -0.11 18.08 -6.53
N ILE A 48 -0.42 19.33 -6.85
CA ILE A 48 -1.77 19.73 -7.31
C ILE A 48 -2.19 18.92 -8.56
N ARG A 49 -1.32 18.87 -9.58
CA ARG A 49 -1.57 18.10 -10.81
C ARG A 49 -1.75 16.61 -10.56
N ASN A 50 -0.88 16.02 -9.74
CA ASN A 50 -0.96 14.60 -9.40
C ASN A 50 -2.21 14.30 -8.59
N THR A 51 -2.63 15.21 -7.70
CA THR A 51 -3.89 15.09 -6.96
C THR A 51 -5.07 15.00 -7.91
N ILE A 52 -5.21 15.95 -8.84
CA ILE A 52 -6.29 15.98 -9.83
C ILE A 52 -6.25 14.72 -10.72
N LYS A 53 -5.08 14.35 -11.23
CA LYS A 53 -4.92 13.18 -12.13
C LYS A 53 -5.31 11.87 -11.46
N LEU A 54 -4.89 11.67 -10.21
CA LEU A 54 -5.11 10.42 -9.48
C LEU A 54 -6.49 10.34 -8.82
N GLU A 55 -7.30 11.40 -8.90
CA GLU A 55 -8.57 11.46 -8.19
C GLU A 55 -9.52 10.32 -8.59
N SER A 56 -9.58 10.01 -9.89
CA SER A 56 -10.35 8.87 -10.42
C SER A 56 -9.95 7.50 -9.86
N SER A 57 -8.72 7.35 -9.35
CA SER A 57 -8.21 6.11 -8.79
C SER A 57 -8.39 5.99 -7.28
N ARG A 58 -8.85 7.06 -6.61
CA ARG A 58 -9.05 7.07 -5.15
C ARG A 58 -10.46 6.61 -4.78
N SER A 59 -10.55 5.88 -3.68
CA SER A 59 -11.82 5.61 -2.97
C SER A 59 -11.88 6.56 -1.78
N ASP A 60 -12.98 7.31 -1.63
CA ASP A 60 -13.24 8.17 -0.46
C ASP A 60 -12.11 9.13 -0.10
N GLN A 61 -11.48 9.77 -1.09
CA GLN A 61 -10.35 10.67 -0.88
C GLN A 61 -9.16 10.00 -0.16
N ARG A 62 -8.99 8.68 -0.24
CA ARG A 62 -7.84 7.95 0.30
C ARG A 62 -6.93 7.44 -0.81
N SER A 63 -5.62 7.49 -0.57
CA SER A 63 -4.66 6.85 -1.46
C SER A 63 -4.82 5.34 -1.41
N LEU A 64 -4.56 4.68 -2.53
CA LEU A 64 -4.43 3.23 -2.54
C LEU A 64 -3.19 2.83 -1.75
N THR A 65 -3.33 1.85 -0.87
CA THR A 65 -2.18 1.18 -0.27
C THR A 65 -1.32 0.62 -1.40
N ARG A 66 0.00 0.72 -1.25
CA ARG A 66 0.91 0.09 -2.21
C ARG A 66 0.58 -1.40 -2.28
N SER A 67 0.50 -1.94 -3.50
CA SER A 67 0.54 -3.38 -3.69
C SER A 67 1.83 -3.86 -3.05
N GLY A 68 1.72 -4.63 -1.97
CA GLY A 68 2.88 -5.19 -1.30
C GLY A 68 3.76 -5.99 -2.26
N GLY A 69 4.94 -6.38 -1.80
CA GLY A 69 5.74 -7.36 -2.55
C GLY A 69 4.96 -8.67 -2.72
N PRO A 70 5.30 -9.49 -3.72
CA PRO A 70 4.71 -10.81 -3.88
C PRO A 70 4.93 -11.65 -2.62
N LYS A 71 3.89 -12.37 -2.18
CA LYS A 71 4.00 -13.32 -1.08
C LYS A 71 4.83 -14.53 -1.53
N LYS A 72 5.66 -15.06 -0.62
CA LYS A 72 6.45 -16.29 -0.87
C LYS A 72 5.59 -17.54 -0.92
N LEU A 73 4.44 -17.52 -0.26
CA LEU A 73 3.45 -18.59 -0.29
C LEU A 73 2.38 -18.26 -1.33
N SER A 74 2.02 -19.23 -2.16
CA SER A 74 0.83 -19.13 -3.00
C SER A 74 -0.44 -19.37 -2.18
N SER A 75 -1.57 -18.85 -2.64
CA SER A 75 -2.87 -19.08 -1.99
C SER A 75 -3.24 -20.56 -1.86
N LEU A 76 -2.84 -21.39 -2.83
CA LEU A 76 -3.06 -22.83 -2.79
C LEU A 76 -2.24 -23.49 -1.67
N GLN A 77 -0.98 -23.08 -1.50
CA GLN A 77 -0.12 -23.57 -0.43
C GLN A 77 -0.60 -23.10 0.95
N GLU A 78 -1.05 -21.86 1.08
CA GLU A 78 -1.68 -21.35 2.31
C GLU A 78 -2.90 -22.20 2.69
N ASN A 79 -3.79 -22.51 1.75
CA ASN A 79 -4.96 -23.37 1.99
C ASN A 79 -4.57 -24.81 2.36
N GLY A 80 -3.53 -25.37 1.74
CA GLY A 80 -3.02 -26.70 2.06
C GLY A 80 -2.46 -26.79 3.50
N LEU A 81 -1.76 -25.74 3.94
CA LEU A 81 -1.28 -25.61 5.32
C LEU A 81 -2.44 -25.49 6.31
N LEU A 82 -3.45 -24.68 5.98
CA LEU A 82 -4.63 -24.49 6.83
C LEU A 82 -5.39 -25.82 7.03
N LYS A 83 -5.68 -26.54 5.94
CA LYS A 83 -6.38 -27.83 5.98
C LYS A 83 -5.64 -28.88 6.81
N LYS A 84 -4.32 -28.99 6.64
CA LYS A 84 -3.50 -29.91 7.47
C LYS A 84 -3.63 -29.56 8.96
N THR A 85 -3.57 -28.28 9.29
CA THR A 85 -3.68 -27.80 10.69
C THR A 85 -5.07 -28.06 11.28
N GLU A 86 -6.13 -27.99 10.48
CA GLU A 86 -7.48 -28.38 10.88
C GLU A 86 -7.62 -29.89 11.10
N GLU A 87 -6.99 -30.71 10.27
CA GLU A 87 -7.02 -32.18 10.37
C GLU A 87 -6.25 -32.70 11.59
N ASN A 88 -5.14 -32.05 11.96
CA ASN A 88 -4.32 -32.46 13.09
C ASN A 88 -3.79 -31.24 13.86
N GLU A 89 -4.23 -31.11 15.11
CA GLU A 89 -3.80 -30.00 15.97
C GLU A 89 -2.31 -30.09 16.31
N HIS A 90 -1.76 -31.31 16.47
CA HIS A 90 -0.37 -31.58 16.89
C HIS A 90 0.59 -31.99 15.76
N ILE A 91 0.62 -31.21 14.68
CA ILE A 91 1.51 -31.45 13.54
C ILE A 91 2.96 -31.08 13.85
N LYS A 92 3.89 -31.93 13.41
CA LYS A 92 5.34 -31.63 13.47
C LYS A 92 5.76 -30.81 12.27
N MET A 93 6.67 -29.85 12.46
CA MET A 93 7.08 -28.87 11.44
C MET A 93 7.58 -29.40 10.08
N HIS A 94 7.97 -30.66 9.95
CA HIS A 94 8.34 -31.22 8.64
C HIS A 94 7.11 -31.52 7.77
N GLU A 95 5.99 -31.91 8.37
CA GLU A 95 4.77 -32.30 7.64
C GLU A 95 4.07 -31.12 6.92
N PRO A 96 4.06 -29.89 7.47
CA PRO A 96 3.63 -28.69 6.76
C PRO A 96 4.56 -28.33 5.61
N GLN A 97 5.88 -28.54 5.73
CA GLN A 97 6.80 -28.24 4.63
C GLN A 97 6.55 -29.11 3.40
N ASP A 98 6.20 -30.37 3.62
CA ASP A 98 5.82 -31.29 2.54
C ASP A 98 4.52 -30.83 1.83
N ALA A 99 3.67 -30.05 2.49
CA ALA A 99 2.49 -29.44 1.85
C ALA A 99 2.83 -28.32 0.86
N VAL A 100 4.06 -27.79 0.95
CA VAL A 100 4.56 -26.65 0.18
C VAL A 100 5.75 -27.09 -0.69
N ASP A 101 5.86 -28.39 -0.97
CA ASP A 101 6.91 -29.02 -1.77
C ASP A 101 8.33 -28.66 -1.32
N ASN A 102 8.54 -28.43 -0.02
CA ASN A 102 9.81 -27.95 0.56
C ASN A 102 10.38 -26.69 -0.12
N SER A 103 9.57 -25.96 -0.89
CA SER A 103 9.98 -24.77 -1.66
C SER A 103 10.13 -23.52 -0.79
N VAL A 104 9.57 -23.56 0.42
CA VAL A 104 9.53 -22.42 1.35
C VAL A 104 10.21 -22.78 2.68
N SER A 105 10.95 -21.81 3.23
CA SER A 105 11.67 -21.99 4.49
C SER A 105 10.71 -22.16 5.68
N LYS A 106 11.10 -22.97 6.66
CA LYS A 106 10.37 -23.13 7.95
C LYS A 106 10.03 -21.79 8.59
N SER A 107 10.97 -20.84 8.56
CA SER A 107 10.79 -19.49 9.10
C SER A 107 9.68 -18.72 8.39
N THR A 108 9.62 -18.80 7.06
CA THR A 108 8.59 -18.13 6.27
C THR A 108 7.21 -18.73 6.56
N ILE A 109 7.13 -20.05 6.66
CA ILE A 109 5.90 -20.73 7.07
C ILE A 109 5.54 -20.20 8.46
N LEU A 110 6.39 -20.28 9.49
CA LEU A 110 6.05 -19.85 10.87
C LEU A 110 5.59 -18.40 11.01
N THR A 111 6.14 -17.51 10.18
CA THR A 111 5.74 -16.08 10.16
C THR A 111 4.52 -15.79 9.30
N ALA A 112 4.09 -16.73 8.46
CA ALA A 112 2.93 -16.55 7.60
C ALA A 112 1.66 -16.49 8.45
N ASP A 113 0.76 -15.60 8.05
CA ASP A 113 -0.46 -15.20 8.77
C ASP A 113 -1.18 -16.39 9.47
N GLY A 114 -1.05 -16.47 10.80
CA GLY A 114 -2.07 -17.03 11.69
C GLY A 114 -2.22 -18.57 11.83
N TRP A 115 -1.50 -19.40 11.07
CA TRP A 115 -1.66 -20.86 11.22
C TRP A 115 -1.01 -21.44 12.48
N TYR A 116 -0.02 -20.76 13.08
CA TYR A 116 0.64 -21.20 14.32
C TYR A 116 -0.02 -20.67 15.61
N THR A 117 -0.95 -19.70 15.52
CA THR A 117 -1.55 -19.02 16.69
C THR A 117 -2.55 -19.86 17.51
N LYS A 118 -2.63 -21.17 17.31
CA LYS A 118 -3.44 -22.08 18.15
C LYS A 118 -2.68 -22.68 19.35
N TYR A 119 -1.44 -22.24 19.60
CA TYR A 119 -0.63 -22.63 20.76
C TYR A 119 -0.33 -21.46 21.68
#